data_AF-A0A1V2Q572-F1
#
_entry.id   AF-A0A1V2Q572-F1
#
_cell.length_a   1.000
_cell.length_b   1.000
_cell.length_c   1.000
_cell.angle_alpha   90.00
_cell.angle_beta   90.00
_cell.angle_gamma   90.00
#
_symmetry.space_group_name_H-M   'P 1'
#
loop_
_entity.id
_entity.type
_entity.pdbx_description
1 polymer ?
#
loop_
_entity_poly.entity_id
_entity_poly.type
_entity_poly.pdbx_seq_one_letter_code
_entity_poly.pdbx_strand_id
1 'polypeptide(L)'
;MKITPRKNEVAAVVQLLESDGYDSAEALAKDVIKRVAELFADREFYAFVHRFGPGQLQIAWGPFTSDAEVVKFANKAKLGGEAMSLKLCSTGAFLARLGKNQIAPSERCATCNHPHGAHEHPTFGGRCAVRGCACKQDVK
;
A
#
# COMPACT_ATOMS: atom_id res chain seq x y z
N MET A 1 -5.70 -13.82 -2.37
CA MET A 1 -4.56 -12.99 -2.81
C MET A 1 -3.45 -13.92 -3.29
N LYS A 2 -2.98 -13.79 -4.54
CA LYS A 2 -1.77 -14.47 -5.00
C LYS A 2 -0.63 -13.47 -4.94
N ILE A 3 0.30 -13.68 -4.02
CA ILE A 3 1.43 -12.77 -3.84
C ILE A 3 2.60 -13.24 -4.69
N THR A 4 3.23 -12.32 -5.41
CA THR A 4 4.52 -12.56 -6.07
C THR A 4 5.61 -11.95 -5.19
N PRO A 5 6.44 -12.78 -4.52
CA PRO A 5 7.52 -12.27 -3.67
C PRO A 5 8.51 -11.45 -4.49
N ARG A 6 8.95 -10.30 -3.97
CA ARG A 6 10.03 -9.51 -4.58
C ARG A 6 11.38 -10.08 -4.15
N LYS A 7 12.42 -9.86 -4.95
CA LYS A 7 13.78 -10.37 -4.67
C LYS A 7 14.28 -9.99 -3.27
N ASN A 8 14.03 -8.75 -2.83
CA ASN A 8 14.43 -8.26 -1.51
C ASN A 8 13.64 -8.91 -0.36
N GLU A 9 12.36 -9.22 -0.57
CA GLU A 9 11.53 -9.93 0.42
C GLU A 9 12.03 -11.37 0.61
N VAL A 10 12.31 -12.07 -0.49
CA VAL A 10 12.88 -13.42 -0.44
C VAL A 10 14.23 -13.41 0.26
N ALA A 11 15.12 -12.49 -0.11
CA ALA A 11 16.43 -12.37 0.52
C ALA A 11 16.33 -12.13 2.04
N ALA A 12 15.41 -11.27 2.48
CA ALA A 12 15.19 -10.98 3.89
C ALA A 12 14.69 -12.21 4.68
N VAL A 13 13.85 -13.05 4.08
CA VAL A 13 13.39 -14.29 4.72
C VAL A 13 14.49 -15.36 4.71
N VAL A 14 15.22 -15.51 3.61
CA VAL A 14 16.36 -16.46 3.54
C VAL A 14 17.41 -16.14 4.59
N GLN A 15 17.78 -14.87 4.76
CA GLN A 15 18.72 -14.44 5.80
C GLN A 15 18.26 -14.87 7.21
N LEU A 16 16.96 -14.84 7.47
CA LEU A 16 16.41 -15.26 8.76
C LEU A 16 16.47 -16.79 8.92
N LEU A 17 16.18 -17.53 7.86
CA LEU A 17 16.21 -18.99 7.84
C LEU A 17 17.63 -19.57 7.93
N GLU A 18 18.63 -18.84 7.45
CA GLU A 18 20.06 -19.19 7.55
C GLU A 18 20.70 -18.69 8.86
N SER A 19 19.91 -18.12 9.78
CA SER A 19 20.41 -17.63 11.06
C SER A 19 20.55 -18.75 12.08
N ASP A 20 21.76 -18.88 12.66
CA ASP A 20 22.02 -19.77 13.79
C ASP A 20 21.58 -19.18 15.16
N GLY A 21 20.85 -18.07 15.15
CA GLY A 21 20.48 -17.30 16.35
C GLY A 21 19.23 -17.79 17.10
N TYR A 22 18.71 -18.97 16.78
CA TYR A 22 17.42 -19.44 17.27
C TYR A 22 17.53 -20.73 18.09
N ASP A 23 17.04 -20.70 19.33
CA ASP A 23 17.07 -21.84 20.25
C ASP A 23 16.10 -22.98 19.85
N SER A 24 15.15 -22.71 18.96
CA SER A 24 14.19 -23.70 18.46
C SER A 24 13.57 -23.30 17.12
N ALA A 25 13.07 -24.30 16.39
CA ALA A 25 12.30 -24.08 15.16
C ALA A 25 11.03 -23.23 15.40
N GLU A 26 10.41 -23.34 16.58
CA GLU A 26 9.24 -22.53 16.93
C GLU A 26 9.61 -21.04 17.06
N ALA A 27 10.76 -20.72 17.68
CA ALA A 27 11.25 -19.36 17.78
C ALA A 27 11.54 -18.76 16.39
N LEU A 28 12.21 -19.53 15.52
CA LEU A 28 12.44 -19.12 14.14
C LEU A 28 11.12 -18.89 13.38
N ALA A 29 10.15 -19.80 13.48
CA ALA A 29 8.87 -19.66 12.80
C ALA A 29 8.11 -18.40 13.22
N LYS A 30 8.11 -18.06 14.52
CA LYS A 30 7.50 -16.82 15.03
C LYS A 30 8.14 -15.60 14.40
N ASP A 31 9.46 -15.58 14.28
CA ASP A 31 10.18 -14.45 13.69
C ASP A 31 10.02 -14.38 12.17
N VAL A 32 9.93 -15.51 11.47
CA VAL A 32 9.58 -15.53 10.03
C VAL A 32 8.22 -14.88 9.81
N ILE A 33 7.21 -15.22 10.62
CA ILE A 33 5.87 -14.64 10.51
C ILE A 33 5.91 -13.13 10.74
N LYS A 34 6.60 -12.67 11.80
CA LYS A 34 6.77 -11.23 12.06
C LYS A 34 7.47 -10.54 10.90
N ARG A 35 8.56 -11.13 10.37
CA ARG A 35 9.33 -10.56 9.29
C ARG A 35 8.50 -10.42 8.01
N VAL A 36 7.70 -11.43 7.67
CA VAL A 36 6.78 -11.36 6.53
C VAL A 36 5.71 -10.29 6.74
N ALA A 37 5.18 -10.16 7.97
CA ALA A 37 4.22 -9.11 8.29
C ALA A 37 4.81 -7.70 8.14
N GLU A 38 6.04 -7.46 8.59
CA GLU A 38 6.78 -6.20 8.38
C GLU A 38 6.95 -5.91 6.89
N LEU A 39 7.41 -6.89 6.11
CA LEU A 39 7.57 -6.75 4.66
C LEU A 39 6.25 -6.40 3.97
N PHE A 40 5.11 -6.86 4.49
CA PHE A 40 3.79 -6.48 3.94
C PHE A 40 3.34 -5.12 4.44
N ALA A 41 3.70 -4.69 5.64
CA ALA A 41 3.44 -3.33 6.12
C ALA A 41 4.17 -2.28 5.25
N ASP A 42 5.33 -2.64 4.70
CA ASP A 42 6.12 -1.83 3.76
C ASP A 42 5.59 -1.84 2.32
N ARG A 43 4.56 -2.66 2.02
CA ARG A 43 3.96 -2.73 0.69
C ARG A 43 2.80 -1.76 0.53
N GLU A 44 2.65 -1.33 -0.72
CA GLU A 44 1.41 -0.75 -1.21
C GLU A 44 0.54 -1.86 -1.78
N PHE A 45 -0.76 -1.78 -1.50
CA PHE A 45 -1.77 -2.70 -2.00
C PHE A 45 -2.91 -1.92 -2.67
N TYR A 46 -3.92 -2.65 -3.12
CA TYR A 46 -5.15 -2.08 -3.65
C TYR A 46 -6.36 -2.74 -2.96
N ALA A 47 -7.45 -1.98 -2.85
CA ALA A 47 -8.75 -2.45 -2.45
C ALA A 47 -9.77 -2.16 -3.56
N PHE A 48 -10.69 -3.09 -3.77
CA PHE A 48 -11.89 -2.84 -4.54
C PHE A 48 -12.95 -2.28 -3.60
N VAL A 49 -13.35 -1.02 -3.79
CA VAL A 49 -14.40 -0.37 -2.99
C VAL A 49 -15.65 -0.28 -3.84
N HIS A 50 -16.75 -0.82 -3.32
CA HIS A 50 -18.04 -0.85 -4.00
C HIS A 50 -19.13 -0.19 -3.16
N ARG A 51 -20.08 0.42 -3.87
CA ARG A 51 -21.31 0.98 -3.32
C ARG A 51 -22.48 0.53 -4.18
N PHE A 52 -23.49 -0.07 -3.54
CA PHE A 52 -24.69 -0.56 -4.24
C PHE A 52 -25.62 0.55 -4.74
N GLY A 53 -25.54 1.76 -4.18
CA GLY A 53 -26.28 2.93 -4.65
C GLY A 53 -26.00 4.19 -3.82
N PRO A 54 -26.47 5.37 -4.27
CA PRO A 54 -26.23 6.64 -3.57
C PRO A 54 -26.70 6.58 -2.11
N GLY A 55 -25.88 7.09 -1.18
CA GLY A 55 -26.19 7.09 0.26
C GLY A 55 -26.06 5.72 0.95
N GLN A 56 -25.76 4.64 0.23
CA GLN A 56 -25.52 3.33 0.83
C GLN A 56 -24.11 3.19 1.38
N LEU A 57 -23.96 2.27 2.33
CA LEU A 57 -22.66 1.86 2.87
C LEU A 57 -21.77 1.27 1.79
N GLN A 58 -20.46 1.39 2.01
CA GLN A 58 -19.44 0.85 1.11
C GLN A 58 -18.88 -0.45 1.66
N ILE A 59 -18.53 -1.38 0.76
CA ILE A 59 -17.76 -2.58 1.09
C ILE A 59 -16.43 -2.50 0.36
N ALA A 60 -15.35 -2.79 1.09
CA ALA A 60 -14.01 -2.89 0.53
C ALA A 60 -13.52 -4.35 0.58
N TRP A 61 -13.08 -4.87 -0.56
CA TRP A 61 -12.38 -6.16 -0.64
C TRP A 61 -10.91 -5.93 -0.94
N GLY A 62 -10.05 -6.74 -0.34
CA GLY A 62 -8.60 -6.66 -0.51
C GLY A 62 -7.88 -7.40 0.61
N PRO A 63 -6.54 -7.29 0.66
CA PRO A 63 -5.69 -6.55 -0.27
C PRO A 63 -5.50 -7.28 -1.62
N PHE A 64 -5.37 -6.51 -2.69
CA PHE A 64 -4.93 -6.91 -4.03
C PHE A 64 -3.52 -6.37 -4.30
N THR A 65 -2.71 -7.10 -5.07
CA THR A 65 -1.30 -6.72 -5.31
C THR A 65 -1.13 -5.70 -6.44
N SER A 66 -2.15 -5.50 -7.26
CA SER A 66 -2.17 -4.51 -8.34
C SER A 66 -3.59 -4.08 -8.68
N ASP A 67 -3.71 -2.92 -9.31
CA ASP A 67 -4.97 -2.42 -9.87
C ASP A 67 -5.59 -3.40 -10.88
N ALA A 68 -4.77 -4.06 -11.68
CA ALA A 68 -5.24 -5.07 -12.64
C ALA A 68 -5.93 -6.27 -11.96
N GLU A 69 -5.53 -6.65 -10.75
CA GLU A 69 -6.23 -7.70 -9.98
C GLU A 69 -7.59 -7.22 -9.47
N VAL A 70 -7.69 -5.94 -9.08
CA VAL A 70 -8.97 -5.31 -8.71
C VAL A 70 -9.93 -5.34 -9.91
N VAL A 71 -9.47 -4.94 -11.09
CA VAL A 71 -10.28 -4.96 -12.33
C VAL A 71 -10.76 -6.38 -12.66
N LYS A 72 -9.87 -7.38 -12.57
CA LYS A 72 -10.24 -8.80 -12.78
C LYS A 72 -11.28 -9.26 -11.76
N PHE A 73 -11.12 -8.89 -10.49
CA PHE A 73 -12.08 -9.20 -9.45
C PHE A 73 -13.44 -8.55 -9.72
N ALA A 74 -13.47 -7.25 -10.03
CA ALA A 74 -14.69 -6.48 -10.30
C ALA A 74 -15.48 -7.07 -11.49
N ASN A 75 -14.78 -7.40 -12.58
CA ASN A 75 -15.37 -8.01 -13.78
C ASN A 75 -15.98 -9.39 -13.49
N LYS A 76 -15.40 -10.14 -12.54
CA LYS A 76 -15.94 -11.45 -12.11
C LYS A 76 -17.11 -11.29 -11.16
N ALA A 77 -17.05 -10.32 -10.24
CA ALA A 77 -18.07 -10.12 -9.22
C ALA A 77 -19.39 -9.57 -9.78
N LYS A 78 -19.34 -8.72 -10.83
CA LYS A 78 -20.51 -8.17 -11.53
C LYS A 78 -21.59 -7.56 -10.61
N LEU A 79 -21.15 -6.82 -9.59
CA LEU A 79 -22.01 -6.36 -8.49
C LEU A 79 -22.93 -5.16 -8.81
N GLY A 80 -22.99 -4.68 -10.07
CA GLY A 80 -23.68 -3.43 -10.42
C GLY A 80 -23.10 -2.20 -9.70
N GLY A 81 -23.87 -1.11 -9.56
CA GLY A 81 -23.53 0.02 -8.69
C GLY A 81 -22.30 0.85 -9.08
N GLU A 82 -21.77 1.59 -8.11
CA GLU A 82 -20.55 2.39 -8.23
C GLU A 82 -19.35 1.62 -7.65
N ALA A 83 -18.24 1.62 -8.37
CA ALA A 83 -17.04 0.89 -7.97
C ALA A 83 -15.78 1.72 -8.24
N MET A 84 -14.79 1.57 -7.37
CA MET A 84 -13.48 2.16 -7.57
C MET A 84 -12.36 1.25 -7.05
N SER A 85 -11.19 1.40 -7.65
CA SER A 85 -9.95 0.89 -7.08
C SER A 85 -9.35 1.94 -6.16
N LEU A 86 -8.95 1.52 -4.97
CA LEU A 86 -8.32 2.36 -3.96
C LEU A 86 -6.93 1.80 -3.65
N LYS A 87 -5.88 2.59 -3.90
CA LYS A 87 -4.52 2.28 -3.46
C LYS A 87 -4.43 2.42 -1.94
N LEU A 88 -3.96 1.37 -1.29
CA LEU A 88 -3.64 1.33 0.13
C LEU A 88 -2.13 1.59 0.28
N CYS A 89 -1.75 2.79 0.71
CA CYS A 89 -0.35 3.15 0.91
C CYS A 89 0.27 2.39 2.09
N SER A 90 1.58 2.17 2.04
CA SER A 90 2.33 1.46 3.08
C SER A 90 2.24 2.15 4.45
N THR A 91 1.80 1.40 5.46
CA THR A 91 1.78 1.87 6.85
C THR A 91 3.18 1.88 7.45
N GLY A 92 4.03 0.92 7.10
CA GLY A 92 5.43 0.85 7.53
C GLY A 92 6.23 2.06 7.06
N ALA A 93 6.15 2.40 5.77
CA ALA A 93 6.80 3.58 5.21
C ALA A 93 6.27 4.88 5.85
N PHE A 94 4.96 4.96 6.11
CA PHE A 94 4.37 6.13 6.77
C PHE A 94 4.85 6.28 8.23
N LEU A 95 4.88 5.20 9.02
CA LEU A 95 5.37 5.22 10.39
C LEU A 95 6.86 5.52 10.47
N ALA A 96 7.67 4.94 9.58
CA ALA A 96 9.10 5.23 9.47
C ALA A 96 9.36 6.71 9.15
N ARG A 97 8.46 7.34 8.38
CA ARG A 97 8.50 8.78 8.10
C ARG A 97 8.12 9.62 9.32
N LEU A 98 7.10 9.22 10.09
CA LEU A 98 6.72 9.94 11.31
C LEU A 98 7.83 9.93 12.37
N GLY A 99 8.60 8.84 12.47
CA GLY A 99 9.75 8.75 13.38
C GLY A 99 10.92 9.65 12.99
N LYS A 100 10.99 10.08 11.72
CA LYS A 100 11.93 11.11 11.26
C LYS A 100 11.23 12.45 11.47
N ASN A 101 11.58 13.18 12.54
CA ASN A 101 10.98 14.47 12.96
C ASN A 101 10.90 15.57 11.88
N GLN A 102 11.39 15.34 10.66
CA GLN A 102 11.18 16.18 9.49
C GLN A 102 11.00 15.30 8.25
N ILE A 103 9.90 15.54 7.53
CA ILE A 103 9.79 15.14 6.13
C ILE A 103 10.87 15.91 5.37
N ALA A 104 11.84 15.21 4.78
CA ALA A 104 12.90 15.85 4.02
C ALA A 104 12.29 16.74 2.92
N PRO A 105 12.85 17.93 2.64
CA PRO A 105 12.36 18.80 1.56
C PRO A 105 12.25 18.08 0.21
N SER A 106 13.12 17.09 -0.05
CA SER A 106 13.11 16.25 -1.25
C SER A 106 11.91 15.29 -1.35
N GLU A 107 11.16 15.09 -0.27
CA GLU A 107 9.95 14.24 -0.21
C GLU A 107 8.66 15.07 -0.22
N ARG A 108 8.76 16.34 -0.60
CA ARG A 108 7.66 17.29 -0.73
C ARG A 108 7.56 17.75 -2.16
N CYS A 109 6.32 17.87 -2.64
CA CYS A 109 6.06 18.42 -3.96
C CYS A 109 6.60 19.85 -4.03
N ALA A 110 7.47 20.13 -4.99
CA ALA A 110 8.09 21.45 -5.16
C ALA A 110 7.07 22.58 -5.39
N THR A 111 5.84 22.26 -5.81
CA THR A 111 4.81 23.25 -6.11
C THR A 111 3.90 23.57 -4.92
N CYS A 112 3.43 22.56 -4.18
CA CYS A 112 2.47 22.77 -3.08
C CYS A 112 3.07 22.54 -1.69
N ASN A 113 4.32 22.10 -1.63
CA ASN A 113 5.04 21.75 -0.40
C ASN A 113 4.36 20.65 0.44
N HIS A 114 3.35 19.95 -0.10
CA HIS A 114 2.74 18.80 0.54
C HIS A 114 3.59 17.54 0.33
N PRO A 115 3.49 16.56 1.25
CA PRO A 115 4.12 15.26 1.10
C PRO A 115 3.90 14.64 -0.29
N HIS A 116 4.92 14.02 -0.90
CA HIS A 116 4.77 13.30 -2.18
C HIS A 116 3.63 12.28 -2.16
N GLY A 117 3.41 11.58 -1.03
CA GLY A 117 2.25 10.73 -0.79
C GLY A 117 0.88 11.35 -1.09
N ALA A 118 0.75 12.68 -1.04
CA ALA A 118 -0.47 13.37 -1.43
C ALA A 118 -0.71 13.39 -2.94
N HIS A 119 0.25 12.96 -3.76
CA HIS A 119 0.17 12.90 -5.23
C HIS A 119 0.28 11.47 -5.79
N GLU A 120 0.58 10.48 -4.95
CA GLU A 120 0.94 9.12 -5.36
C GLU A 120 -0.25 8.24 -5.82
N HIS A 121 -1.49 8.75 -5.79
CA HIS A 121 -2.65 8.00 -6.26
C HIS A 121 -2.98 8.33 -7.73
N PRO A 122 -2.98 7.34 -8.64
CA PRO A 122 -3.25 7.56 -10.06
C PRO A 122 -4.60 8.22 -10.35
N THR A 123 -5.63 7.94 -9.54
CA THR A 123 -6.97 8.56 -9.70
C THR A 123 -6.99 10.05 -9.36
N PHE A 124 -5.94 10.60 -8.73
CA PHE A 124 -5.84 12.05 -8.58
C PHE A 124 -5.43 12.73 -9.89
N GLY A 125 -4.89 11.98 -10.87
CA GLY A 125 -4.47 12.52 -12.18
C GLY A 125 -3.46 13.66 -12.01
N GLY A 126 -2.42 13.42 -11.20
CA GLY A 126 -1.43 14.43 -10.81
C GLY A 126 -1.91 15.47 -9.81
N ARG A 127 -3.17 15.41 -9.36
CA ARG A 127 -3.66 16.35 -8.34
C ARG A 127 -3.19 15.99 -6.95
N CYS A 128 -2.99 17.02 -6.14
CA CYS A 128 -2.77 16.85 -4.71
C CYS A 128 -4.08 16.38 -4.03
N ALA A 129 -3.97 15.39 -3.14
CA ALA A 129 -5.06 14.87 -2.32
C ALA A 129 -5.50 15.84 -1.21
N VAL A 130 -4.68 16.84 -0.89
CA VAL A 130 -5.01 17.84 0.13
C VAL A 130 -6.16 18.71 -0.37
N ARG A 131 -7.27 18.70 0.37
CA ARG A 131 -8.47 19.47 0.05
C ARG A 131 -8.13 20.94 -0.14
N GLY A 132 -8.56 21.51 -1.27
CA GLY A 132 -8.33 22.92 -1.61
C GLY A 132 -6.96 23.22 -2.24
N CYS A 133 -6.09 22.22 -2.39
CA CYS A 133 -4.84 22.42 -3.11
C CYS A 133 -5.06 22.46 -4.63
N ALA A 134 -4.55 23.50 -5.29
CA ALA A 134 -4.67 23.67 -6.74
C ALA A 134 -3.57 22.96 -7.55
N CYS A 135 -2.67 22.22 -6.89
CA CYS A 135 -1.54 21.57 -7.54
C CYS A 135 -2.00 20.40 -8.43
N LYS A 136 -1.46 20.35 -9.66
CA LYS A 136 -1.76 19.35 -10.69
C LYS A 136 -0.50 18.60 -11.18
N GLN A 137 0.57 18.62 -10.40
CA GLN A 137 1.83 17.96 -10.76
C GLN A 137 1.77 16.47 -10.42
N ASP A 138 1.95 15.63 -11.44
CA ASP A 138 2.36 14.24 -11.24
C ASP A 138 3.77 14.26 -10.61
N VAL A 139 3.89 13.76 -9.38
CA VAL A 139 5.21 13.55 -8.77
C VAL A 139 5.81 12.33 -9.45
N LYS A 140 6.85 12.54 -10.27
CA LYS A 140 7.66 11.48 -10.87
C LYS A 140 8.53 10.79 -9.84
#